data_AF-A0A832TY86-F1
#
_entry.id   AF-A0A832TY86-F1
#
_cell.length_a   1.000
_cell.length_b   1.000
_cell.length_c   1.000
_cell.angle_alpha   90.00
_cell.angle_beta   90.00
_cell.angle_gamma   90.00
#
_symmetry.space_group_name_H-M   'P 1'
#
loop_
_entity.id
_entity.type
_entity.pdbx_description
1 polymer ?
#
loop_
_entity_poly.entity_id
_entity_poly.type
_entity_poly.pdbx_seq_one_letter_code
_entity_poly.pdbx_strand_id
1 'polypeptide(L)' 'MNKQYALALMLVSAVSAAGALALNYWGILPFWAYAAVLIAGFPLFLLGLGLYWMAREGEADMPFLGY' A
#
# COMPACT_ATOMS: atom_id res chain seq x y z
N MET A 1 -3.29 -13.16 8.52
CA MET A 1 -4.17 -12.13 7.94
C MET A 1 -4.70 -12.66 6.62
N ASN A 2 -6.00 -12.48 6.31
CA ASN A 2 -6.53 -12.93 5.01
C ASN A 2 -5.87 -12.11 3.89
N LYS A 3 -5.36 -12.79 2.87
CA LYS A 3 -4.67 -12.22 1.70
C LYS A 3 -5.51 -11.16 0.99
N GLN A 4 -6.84 -11.30 1.03
CA GLN A 4 -7.78 -10.30 0.50
C GLN A 4 -7.68 -8.96 1.23
N TYR A 5 -7.49 -8.94 2.55
CA TYR A 5 -7.32 -7.70 3.30
C TYR A 5 -5.95 -7.05 3.02
N ALA A 6 -4.90 -7.86 2.87
CA ALA A 6 -3.57 -7.37 2.51
C ALA A 6 -3.58 -6.70 1.13
N LEU A 7 -4.23 -7.37 0.17
CA LEU A 7 -4.45 -6.86 -1.18
C LEU A 7 -5.30 -5.59 -1.16
N ALA A 8 -6.39 -5.57 -0.39
CA ALA A 8 -7.25 -4.39 -0.28
C ALA A 8 -6.48 -3.18 0.28
N LEU A 9 -5.68 -3.37 1.33
CA LEU A 9 -4.84 -2.31 1.90
C LEU A 9 -3.85 -1.76 0.87
N MET A 10 -3.18 -2.65 0.14
CA MET A 10 -2.25 -2.29 -0.93
C MET A 10 -2.94 -1.52 -2.06
N LEU A 11 -4.11 -1.97 -2.52
CA LEU A 11 -4.83 -1.31 -3.61
C LEU A 11 -5.40 0.04 -3.20
N VAL A 12 -6.01 0.15 -2.02
CA VAL A 12 -6.58 1.42 -1.55
C VAL A 12 -5.49 2.48 -1.39
N SER A 13 -4.34 2.11 -0.83
CA SER A 13 -3.21 3.03 -0.68
C SER A 13 -2.63 3.44 -2.04
N ALA A 14 -2.45 2.49 -2.97
CA ALA A 14 -1.98 2.78 -4.33
C ALA A 14 -2.93 3.69 -5.11
N VAL A 15 -4.23 3.40 -5.10
CA VAL A 15 -5.26 4.20 -5.79
C VAL A 15 -5.35 5.59 -5.20
N SER A 16 -5.27 5.71 -3.87
CA SER A 16 -5.29 7.01 -3.19
C SER A 16 -4.07 7.87 -3.57
N ALA A 17 -2.87 7.28 -3.62
CA ALA A 17 -1.66 7.97 -4.05
C ALA A 17 -1.72 8.40 -5.53
N ALA A 18 -2.18 7.52 -6.42
CA ALA A 18 -2.36 7.82 -7.84
C ALA A 18 -3.41 8.91 -8.07
N GLY A 19 -4.53 8.85 -7.34
CA GLY A 19 -5.57 9.87 -7.38
C GLY A 19 -5.07 11.23 -6.88
N ALA A 20 -4.33 11.25 -5.77
CA ALA A 20 -3.74 12.49 -5.25
C ALA A 20 -2.73 13.11 -6.22
N LEU A 21 -1.93 12.29 -6.92
CA LEU A 21 -1.03 12.75 -7.98
C LEU A 21 -1.81 13.42 -9.12
N ALA A 22 -2.86 12.77 -9.62
CA ALA A 22 -3.68 13.33 -10.70
C ALA A 22 -4.36 14.65 -10.29
N LEU A 23 -4.93 14.70 -9.08
CA LEU A 23 -5.57 15.92 -8.57
C LEU A 23 -4.57 17.05 -8.33
N ASN A 24 -3.35 16.74 -7.88
CA ASN A 24 -2.30 17.74 -7.72
C ASN A 24 -1.81 18.26 -9.08
N TYR A 25 -1.64 17.37 -10.06
CA TYR A 25 -1.25 17.74 -11.43
C TYR A 25 -2.27 18.68 -12.11
N TRP A 26 -3.57 18.50 -11.83
CA TRP A 26 -4.63 19.40 -12.34
C TRP A 26 -4.85 20.64 -11.47
N GLY A 27 -4.04 20.84 -10.42
CA GLY A 27 -4.16 22.00 -9.52
C GLY A 27 -5.37 21.97 -8.59
N ILE A 28 -6.10 20.84 -8.52
CA ILE A 28 -7.28 20.67 -7.65
C ILE A 28 -6.84 20.40 -6.21
N LEU A 29 -5.76 19.61 -6.04
CA LEU A 29 -5.24 19.27 -4.72
C LEU A 29 -3.97 20.09 -4.42
N PRO A 30 -3.93 20.89 -3.34
CA PRO A 30 -2.74 21.63 -2.97
C PRO A 30 -1.61 20.69 -2.54
N PHE A 31 -0.36 21.13 -2.73
CA PHE A 31 0.82 20.29 -2.50
C PHE A 31 0.88 19.68 -1.10
N TRP A 32 0.52 20.42 -0.06
CA TRP A 32 0.53 19.91 1.32
C TRP A 32 -0.43 18.73 1.52
N ALA A 33 -1.59 18.75 0.86
CA ALA A 33 -2.57 17.67 0.95
C ALA A 33 -2.11 16.44 0.14
N TYR A 34 -1.52 16.67 -1.04
CA TYR A 34 -0.85 15.62 -1.81
C TYR A 34 0.27 14.95 -1.02
N ALA A 35 1.16 15.74 -0.40
CA ALA A 35 2.26 15.25 0.40
C ALA A 35 1.76 14.42 1.60
N ALA A 36 0.70 14.86 2.29
CA ALA A 36 0.09 14.10 3.38
C ALA A 36 -0.42 12.72 2.91
N VAL A 37 -1.07 12.66 1.73
CA VAL A 37 -1.53 11.39 1.15
C VAL A 37 -0.36 10.47 0.83
N LEU A 38 0.76 10.98 0.31
CA LEU A 38 1.93 10.14 0.05
C LEU A 38 2.61 9.66 1.33
N ILE A 39 2.78 10.53 2.33
CA ILE A 39 3.41 10.19 3.61
C ILE A 39 2.65 9.06 4.31
N ALA A 40 1.32 9.09 4.27
CA ALA A 40 0.49 8.04 4.86
C ALA A 40 0.34 6.82 3.93
N GLY A 41 0.10 7.05 2.64
CA GLY A 41 -0.21 6.02 1.66
C GLY A 41 0.97 5.12 1.35
N PHE A 42 2.19 5.66 1.25
CA PHE A 42 3.37 4.87 0.90
C PHE A 42 3.73 3.79 1.94
N PRO A 43 3.79 4.08 3.25
CA PRO A 43 3.97 3.04 4.27
C PRO A 43 2.85 1.99 4.26
N LEU A 44 1.59 2.41 4.08
CA LEU A 44 0.46 1.48 4.01
C LEU A 44 0.52 0.58 2.78
N PHE A 45 1.01 1.10 1.66
CA PHE A 45 1.26 0.32 0.45
C PHE A 45 2.35 -0.73 0.69
N LEU A 46 3.50 -0.33 1.24
CA LEU A 46 4.59 -1.25 1.56
C LEU A 46 4.16 -2.32 2.56
N LEU A 47 3.39 -1.93 3.58
CA LEU A 47 2.83 -2.86 4.55
C LEU A 47 1.85 -3.84 3.89
N GLY A 48 0.92 -3.35 3.09
CA GLY A 48 -0.04 -4.17 2.35
C GLY A 48 0.66 -5.16 1.40
N LEU A 49 1.66 -4.69 0.67
CA LEU A 49 2.47 -5.49 -0.25
C LEU A 49 3.25 -6.58 0.51
N GLY A 50 3.96 -6.21 1.57
CA GLY A 50 4.72 -7.15 2.39
C GLY A 50 3.81 -8.21 3.00
N LEU A 51 2.67 -7.78 3.56
CA LEU A 51 1.68 -8.69 4.13
C LEU A 51 1.02 -9.57 3.06
N TYR A 52 0.82 -9.07 1.84
CA TYR A 52 0.26 -9.85 0.73
C TYR A 52 1.23 -10.93 0.26
N TRP A 53 2.53 -10.61 0.16
CA TRP A 53 3.58 -11.58 -0.16
C TRP A 53 3.79 -12.60 0.96
N MET A 54 3.62 -12.21 2.22
CA MET A 54 3.70 -13.12 3.37
C MET A 54 2.40 -13.89 3.63
N ALA A 55 1.25 -13.46 3.08
CA ALA A 55 -0.04 -14.12 3.28
C ALA A 55 -0.13 -15.40 2.44
N ARG A 56 -0.01 -16.54 3.12
CA ARG A 56 -0.03 -17.88 2.52
C ARG A 56 -1.45 -18.43 2.39
N GLU A 57 -1.69 -19.17 1.31
CA GLU A 57 -2.96 -19.90 1.06
C GLU A 57 -2.81 -21.43 1.21
N GLY A 58 -1.61 -21.96 1.54
CA GLY A 58 -1.39 -23.38 1.77
C GLY A 58 0.03 -23.71 2.26
N GLU A 59 0.09 -24.54 3.32
CA GLU A 59 1.25 -25.17 3.99
C GLU A 59 2.28 -24.28 4.72
N ALA A 60 3.15 -24.90 5.53
CA ALA A 60 3.99 -24.34 6.62
C ALA A 60 5.40 -23.87 6.20
N ASP A 61 6.02 -22.98 7.00
CA ASP A 61 7.13 -22.04 6.67
C ASP A 61 8.38 -22.64 6.04
N MET A 62 8.84 -22.01 4.93
CA MET A 62 10.27 -21.84 4.70
C MET A 62 10.64 -20.42 5.18
N PRO A 63 11.55 -20.29 6.16
CA PRO A 63 11.85 -19.02 6.79
C PRO A 63 12.60 -18.13 5.79
N PHE A 64 11.94 -17.10 5.27
CA PHE A 64 12.61 -16.03 4.51
C PHE A 64 13.24 -14.96 5.42
N LEU A 65 13.10 -15.10 6.74
CA LEU A 65 13.83 -14.32 7.74
C LEU A 65 14.87 -15.23 8.41
N GLY A 66 16.06 -15.29 7.79
CA GLY A 66 17.31 -15.74 8.42
C GLY A 66 17.85 -17.10 7.97
N TYR A 67 18.82 -17.07 7.05
CA TYR A 67 20.15 -17.61 7.34
C TYR A 67 21.09 -16.42 7.56
#